data_AF-A0A7J7LU08-F1
#
_entry.id   AF-A0A7J7LU08-F1
#
_cell.length_a   1.000
_cell.length_b   1.000
_cell.length_c   1.000
_cell.angle_alpha   90.00
_cell.angle_beta   90.00
_cell.angle_gamma   90.00
#
_symmetry.space_group_name_H-M   'P 1'
#
loop_
_entity.id
_entity.type
_entity.pdbx_description
1 polymer ?
#
loop_
_entity_poly.entity_id
_entity_poly.type
_entity_poly.pdbx_seq_one_letter_code
_entity_poly.pdbx_strand_id
1 'polypeptide(L)'
;MEISDETDRETGRSKQISTVPIHLRISSPNVVDLTMIDLSGLTKVVVDGQSDNIVQDIENMVRSYIEKPNSILLAVSPANQDLATSDAIKISREVDPKGEMTIGVLTKIDLMDKGTDAVDILEGKSYRLQFPWIGVVNRSQADINKSVDMIAARRREREYFASSTDYKYLSYRMGSEHLGKMLSKVPFGKVVRSPSCMIAIAVAQPQHGIQVCG
;
A
#
# COMPACT_ATOMS: atom_id res chain seq x y z
N MET A 1 21.13 -1.79 0.79
CA MET A 1 21.01 -3.07 0.07
C MET A 1 19.61 -3.10 -0.47
N GLU A 2 19.50 -3.08 -1.79
CA GLU A 2 18.26 -2.85 -2.52
C GLU A 2 17.40 -4.13 -2.49
N ILE A 3 16.07 -4.01 -2.49
CA ILE A 3 15.16 -5.16 -2.52
C ILE A 3 15.30 -5.92 -3.85
N SER A 4 15.61 -5.20 -4.93
CA SER A 4 15.88 -5.74 -6.27
C SER A 4 17.05 -6.72 -6.27
N ASP A 5 18.16 -6.36 -5.62
CA ASP A 5 19.37 -7.19 -5.54
C ASP A 5 19.11 -8.53 -4.83
N GLU A 6 18.32 -8.53 -3.76
CA GLU A 6 17.99 -9.74 -3.00
C GLU A 6 16.94 -10.59 -3.73
N THR A 7 16.00 -9.95 -4.43
CA THR A 7 15.01 -10.65 -5.26
C THR A 7 15.70 -11.40 -6.41
N ASP A 8 16.61 -10.72 -7.12
CA ASP A 8 17.37 -11.31 -8.24
C ASP A 8 18.27 -12.47 -7.80
N ARG A 9 18.73 -12.45 -6.54
CA ARG A 9 19.54 -13.50 -5.93
C ARG A 9 18.72 -14.76 -5.61
N GLU A 10 17.50 -14.60 -5.12
CA GLU A 10 16.64 -15.70 -4.68
C GLU A 10 15.81 -16.32 -5.82
N THR A 11 15.34 -15.54 -6.79
CA THR A 11 14.48 -16.05 -7.89
C THR A 11 15.26 -16.55 -9.11
N GLY A 12 16.57 -16.28 -9.16
CA GLY A 12 17.34 -16.31 -10.41
C GLY A 12 16.77 -15.32 -11.43
N ARG A 13 17.44 -15.12 -12.57
CA ARG A 13 16.94 -14.25 -13.66
C ARG A 13 15.63 -14.73 -14.32
N SER A 14 15.03 -15.79 -13.81
CA SER A 14 13.70 -16.26 -14.18
C SER A 14 12.63 -15.47 -13.42
N LYS A 15 11.58 -15.02 -14.13
CA LYS A 15 10.38 -14.33 -13.58
C LYS A 15 9.50 -15.25 -12.71
N GLN A 16 10.12 -16.12 -11.91
CA GLN A 16 9.44 -17.02 -10.99
C GLN A 16 9.12 -16.28 -9.68
N ILE A 17 7.95 -16.54 -9.15
CA ILE A 17 7.46 -15.93 -7.90
C ILE A 17 7.97 -16.79 -6.75
N SER A 18 8.75 -16.19 -5.85
CA SER A 18 9.17 -16.85 -4.61
C SER A 18 8.09 -16.70 -3.56
N THR A 19 7.76 -17.79 -2.87
CA THR A 19 6.88 -17.78 -1.69
C THR A 19 7.64 -17.47 -0.40
N VAL A 20 8.98 -17.33 -0.49
CA VAL A 20 9.85 -16.98 0.63
C VAL A 20 9.71 -15.47 0.91
N PRO A 21 9.28 -15.08 2.12
CA PRO A 21 9.17 -13.68 2.46
C PRO A 21 10.55 -13.01 2.52
N ILE A 22 10.69 -11.85 1.86
CA ILE A 22 11.88 -11.01 2.04
C ILE A 22 11.72 -10.23 3.33
N HIS A 23 12.52 -10.57 4.34
CA HIS A 23 12.51 -9.89 5.63
C HIS A 23 13.39 -8.64 5.60
N LEU A 24 12.77 -7.47 5.43
CA LEU A 24 13.48 -6.20 5.48
C LEU A 24 13.30 -5.51 6.84
N ARG A 25 14.40 -5.37 7.61
CA ARG A 25 14.40 -4.71 8.92
C ARG A 25 14.91 -3.28 8.81
N ILE A 26 14.00 -2.30 8.86
CA ILE A 26 14.36 -0.88 8.95
C ILE A 26 14.32 -0.45 10.41
N SER A 27 15.46 -0.02 10.96
CA SER A 27 15.54 0.58 12.29
C SER A 27 15.62 2.10 12.16
N SER A 28 14.69 2.82 12.80
CA SER A 28 14.74 4.28 12.90
C SER A 28 14.24 4.71 14.28
N PRO A 29 14.89 5.68 14.95
CA PRO A 29 14.46 6.16 16.27
C PRO A 29 13.09 6.86 16.24
N ASN A 30 12.55 7.15 15.04
CA ASN A 30 11.28 7.84 14.83
C ASN A 30 10.16 6.92 14.32
N VAL A 31 10.38 5.60 14.25
CA VAL A 31 9.37 4.64 13.80
C VAL A 31 9.13 3.59 14.89
N VAL A 32 7.90 3.10 14.95
CA VAL A 32 7.52 1.97 15.80
C VAL A 32 7.97 0.65 15.16
N ASP A 33 8.17 -0.38 15.97
CA ASP A 33 8.44 -1.74 15.48
C ASP A 33 7.21 -2.26 14.71
N LEU A 34 7.29 -2.22 13.38
CA LEU A 34 6.26 -2.71 12.48
C LEU A 34 6.86 -3.75 11.54
N THR A 35 6.17 -4.89 11.41
CA THR A 35 6.47 -5.87 10.38
C THR A 35 5.56 -5.58 9.19
N MET A 36 6.14 -5.05 8.12
CA MET A 36 5.42 -4.79 6.87
C MET A 36 5.66 -5.95 5.91
N ILE A 37 4.58 -6.56 5.44
CA ILE A 37 4.62 -7.64 4.46
C ILE A 37 4.10 -7.05 3.16
N ASP A 38 5.00 -6.90 2.18
CA ASP A 38 4.61 -6.58 0.81
C ASP A 38 4.21 -7.88 0.13
N LEU A 39 2.92 -7.96 -0.20
CA LEU A 39 2.36 -9.11 -0.86
C LEU A 39 2.37 -8.82 -2.36
N SER A 40 2.97 -9.72 -3.14
CA SER A 40 2.96 -9.61 -4.60
C SER A 40 1.52 -9.35 -5.05
N GLY A 41 1.33 -8.30 -5.85
CA GLY A 41 -0.01 -7.92 -6.31
C GLY A 41 -0.69 -9.13 -6.94
N LEU A 42 -2.01 -9.27 -6.74
CA LEU A 42 -2.79 -10.36 -7.33
C LEU A 42 -2.74 -10.28 -8.86
N THR A 43 -1.70 -10.85 -9.46
CA THR A 43 -1.49 -10.81 -10.90
C THR A 43 -2.36 -11.86 -11.56
N LYS A 44 -3.41 -11.40 -12.25
CA LYS A 44 -4.36 -12.25 -13.00
C LYS A 44 -3.78 -12.83 -14.30
N VAL A 45 -2.51 -12.60 -14.60
CA VAL A 45 -1.88 -12.99 -15.87
C VAL A 45 -0.75 -13.98 -15.57
N VAL A 46 -0.93 -15.21 -16.03
CA VAL A 46 0.11 -16.24 -16.05
C VAL A 46 1.09 -15.86 -17.16
N VAL A 47 2.38 -15.74 -16.83
CA VAL A 47 3.44 -15.53 -17.82
C VAL A 47 3.96 -16.89 -18.27
N ASP A 48 4.33 -17.02 -19.55
CA ASP A 48 4.92 -18.24 -20.10
C ASP A 48 6.05 -18.78 -19.22
N GLY A 49 5.91 -20.03 -18.75
CA GLY A 49 6.85 -20.71 -17.87
C GLY A 49 6.47 -20.74 -16.38
N GLN A 50 5.32 -20.18 -15.99
CA GLN A 50 4.74 -20.35 -14.65
C GLN A 50 3.73 -21.51 -14.62
N SER A 51 3.45 -22.07 -13.44
CA SER A 51 2.44 -23.12 -13.29
C SER A 51 1.03 -22.56 -13.53
N ASP A 52 0.12 -23.39 -14.06
CA ASP A 52 -1.29 -22.99 -14.26
C ASP A 52 -1.99 -22.59 -12.95
N ASN A 53 -1.47 -23.06 -11.80
CA ASN A 53 -2.01 -22.79 -10.47
C ASN A 53 -1.38 -21.57 -9.77
N ILE A 54 -0.45 -20.85 -10.41
CA ILE A 54 0.32 -19.78 -9.75
C ILE A 54 -0.55 -18.70 -9.13
N VAL A 55 -1.68 -18.36 -9.77
CA VAL A 55 -2.63 -17.37 -9.27
C VAL A 55 -3.25 -17.82 -7.95
N GLN A 56 -3.65 -19.09 -7.86
CA GLN A 56 -4.23 -19.67 -6.65
C GLN A 56 -3.18 -19.77 -5.53
N ASP A 57 -1.93 -20.10 -5.87
CA ASP A 57 -0.84 -20.21 -4.90
C ASP A 57 -0.50 -18.84 -4.29
N ILE A 58 -0.46 -17.77 -5.10
CA ILE A 58 -0.32 -16.39 -4.62
C ILE A 58 -1.50 -16.01 -3.73
N GLU A 59 -2.73 -16.30 -4.16
CA GLU A 59 -3.92 -15.96 -3.36
C GLU A 59 -3.91 -16.67 -2.01
N ASN A 60 -3.59 -17.97 -1.98
CA ASN A 60 -3.48 -18.75 -0.74
C ASN A 60 -2.39 -18.19 0.18
N MET A 61 -1.23 -17.81 -0.38
CA MET A 61 -0.15 -17.18 0.37
C MET A 61 -0.61 -15.86 0.98
N VAL A 62 -1.23 -14.98 0.18
CA VAL A 62 -1.77 -13.69 0.63
C VAL A 62 -2.77 -13.89 1.77
N ARG A 63 -3.75 -14.78 1.59
CA ARG A 63 -4.77 -15.15 2.59
C ARG A 63 -4.15 -15.58 3.91
N SER A 64 -3.07 -16.38 3.88
CA SER A 64 -2.37 -16.83 5.08
C SER A 64 -1.77 -15.70 5.94
N TYR A 65 -1.55 -14.51 5.37
CA TYR A 65 -1.07 -13.33 6.09
C TYR A 65 -2.21 -12.41 6.55
N ILE A 66 -3.21 -12.19 5.69
CA ILE A 66 -4.29 -11.22 5.94
C ILE A 66 -5.41 -11.74 6.86
N GLU A 67 -5.63 -13.06 6.93
CA GLU A 67 -6.68 -13.66 7.76
C GLU A 67 -6.28 -13.76 9.25
N LYS A 68 -5.09 -13.28 9.62
CA LYS A 68 -4.62 -13.30 11.00
C LYS A 68 -5.34 -12.24 11.84
N PRO A 69 -5.81 -12.56 13.06
CA PRO A 69 -6.60 -11.63 13.88
C PRO A 69 -5.81 -10.40 14.38
N ASN A 70 -4.50 -10.41 14.22
CA ASN A 70 -3.59 -9.35 14.67
C ASN A 70 -2.94 -8.60 13.50
N SER A 71 -3.62 -8.53 12.35
CA SER A 71 -3.14 -7.79 11.18
C SER A 71 -3.94 -6.53 10.89
N ILE A 72 -3.21 -5.48 10.48
CA ILE A 72 -3.80 -4.28 9.88
C ILE A 72 -3.67 -4.42 8.37
N LEU A 73 -4.76 -4.20 7.65
CA LEU A 73 -4.81 -4.22 6.20
C LEU A 73 -4.59 -2.81 5.68
N LEU A 74 -3.55 -2.62 4.86
CA LEU A 74 -3.36 -1.39 4.12
C LEU A 74 -3.88 -1.61 2.68
N ALA A 75 -5.10 -1.16 2.42
CA ALA A 75 -5.74 -1.28 1.11
C ALA A 75 -5.34 -0.10 0.22
N VAL A 76 -4.32 -0.28 -0.60
CA VAL A 76 -3.76 0.77 -1.45
C VAL A 76 -4.43 0.73 -2.83
N SER A 77 -5.02 1.85 -3.24
CA SER A 77 -5.66 2.00 -4.56
C SER A 77 -5.22 3.29 -5.24
N PRO A 78 -5.02 3.32 -6.57
CA PRO A 78 -4.78 4.56 -7.29
C PRO A 78 -6.07 5.35 -7.42
N ALA A 79 -6.01 6.67 -7.21
CA ALA A 79 -7.17 7.57 -7.25
C ALA A 79 -7.69 7.84 -8.67
N ASN A 80 -6.86 7.59 -9.70
CA ASN A 80 -7.23 7.73 -11.10
C ASN A 80 -7.91 6.48 -11.70
N GLN A 81 -8.27 5.51 -10.86
CA GLN A 81 -9.03 4.32 -11.25
C GLN A 81 -10.26 4.20 -10.35
N ASP A 82 -11.29 3.50 -10.85
CA ASP A 82 -12.50 3.27 -10.07
C ASP A 82 -12.19 2.35 -8.89
N LEU A 83 -12.50 2.83 -7.68
CA LEU A 83 -12.30 2.11 -6.44
C LEU A 83 -13.08 0.80 -6.41
N ALA A 84 -14.25 0.73 -7.07
CA ALA A 84 -15.05 -0.49 -7.15
C ALA A 84 -14.32 -1.63 -7.89
N THR A 85 -13.33 -1.31 -8.70
CA THR A 85 -12.50 -2.29 -9.43
C THR A 85 -11.23 -2.70 -8.68
N SER A 86 -10.97 -2.11 -7.52
CA SER A 86 -9.76 -2.39 -6.75
C SER A 86 -9.78 -3.77 -6.12
N ASP A 87 -8.85 -4.63 -6.55
CA ASP A 87 -8.67 -5.97 -5.97
C ASP A 87 -8.27 -5.88 -4.48
N ALA A 88 -7.53 -4.83 -4.07
CA ALA A 88 -7.17 -4.62 -2.67
C ALA A 88 -8.41 -4.36 -1.80
N ILE A 89 -9.36 -3.58 -2.31
CA ILE A 89 -10.63 -3.32 -1.62
C ILE A 89 -11.48 -4.58 -1.58
N LYS A 90 -11.56 -5.31 -2.69
CA LYS A 90 -12.30 -6.58 -2.74
C LYS A 90 -11.79 -7.57 -1.69
N ILE A 91 -10.48 -7.84 -1.66
CA ILE A 91 -9.87 -8.73 -0.67
C ILE A 91 -10.09 -8.21 0.76
N SER A 92 -9.87 -6.91 1.00
CA SER A 92 -10.03 -6.34 2.34
C SER A 92 -11.45 -6.54 2.87
N ARG A 93 -12.47 -6.48 2.00
CA ARG A 93 -13.87 -6.69 2.37
C ARG A 93 -14.21 -8.15 2.63
N GLU A 94 -13.54 -9.08 1.97
CA GLU A 94 -13.71 -10.52 2.22
C GLU A 94 -13.16 -10.90 3.61
N VAL A 95 -12.03 -10.32 4.01
CA VAL A 95 -11.33 -10.68 5.25
C VAL A 95 -11.71 -9.78 6.45
N ASP A 96 -12.04 -8.52 6.18
CA ASP A 96 -12.52 -7.55 7.17
C ASP A 96 -13.82 -6.87 6.69
N PRO A 97 -14.95 -7.59 6.67
CA PRO A 97 -16.22 -7.06 6.16
C PRO A 97 -16.74 -5.82 6.90
N LYS A 98 -16.30 -5.61 8.15
CA LYS A 98 -16.69 -4.48 8.99
C LYS A 98 -15.75 -3.27 8.82
N GLY A 99 -14.62 -3.44 8.14
CA GLY A 99 -13.60 -2.40 7.96
C GLY A 99 -12.93 -1.97 9.27
N GLU A 100 -12.89 -2.84 10.28
CA GLU A 100 -12.35 -2.55 11.62
C GLU A 100 -10.82 -2.61 11.68
N MET A 101 -10.18 -3.24 10.69
CA MET A 101 -8.74 -3.46 10.60
C MET A 101 -8.14 -2.91 9.30
N THR A 102 -8.97 -2.29 8.46
CA THR A 102 -8.57 -1.80 7.13
C THR A 102 -8.37 -0.28 7.10
N ILE A 103 -7.18 0.14 6.67
CA ILE A 103 -6.85 1.53 6.36
C ILE A 103 -6.83 1.67 4.84
N GLY A 104 -7.66 2.57 4.31
CA GLY A 104 -7.69 2.89 2.89
C GLY A 104 -6.63 3.94 2.52
N VAL A 105 -5.81 3.65 1.52
CA VAL A 105 -4.81 4.59 1.01
C VAL A 105 -5.05 4.88 -0.46
N LEU A 106 -5.21 6.15 -0.81
CA LEU A 106 -5.29 6.61 -2.19
C LEU A 106 -3.94 7.15 -2.65
N THR A 107 -3.40 6.56 -3.71
CA THR A 107 -2.16 7.00 -4.38
C THR A 107 -2.49 7.72 -5.69
N LYS A 108 -1.51 8.38 -6.31
CA LYS A 108 -1.67 9.03 -7.63
C LYS A 108 -2.80 10.07 -7.67
N ILE A 109 -3.12 10.69 -6.53
CA ILE A 109 -4.17 11.70 -6.43
C ILE A 109 -3.84 12.97 -7.21
N ASP A 110 -2.55 13.23 -7.40
CA ASP A 110 -1.98 14.27 -8.25
C ASP A 110 -2.14 14.01 -9.76
N LEU A 111 -2.51 12.78 -10.15
CA LEU A 111 -2.67 12.35 -11.54
C LEU A 111 -4.14 12.13 -11.93
N MET A 112 -5.08 12.65 -11.15
CA MET A 112 -6.51 12.60 -11.49
C MET A 112 -6.83 13.54 -12.66
N ASP A 113 -7.85 13.17 -13.43
CA ASP A 113 -8.30 13.97 -14.57
C ASP A 113 -8.88 15.31 -14.10
N LYS A 114 -8.63 16.36 -14.87
CA LYS A 114 -9.14 17.71 -14.55
C LYS A 114 -10.67 17.69 -14.49
N GLY A 115 -11.22 18.25 -13.41
CA GLY A 115 -12.66 18.25 -13.15
C GLY A 115 -13.16 17.03 -12.38
N THR A 116 -12.26 16.14 -11.96
CA THR A 116 -12.55 15.05 -11.01
C THR A 116 -11.75 15.23 -9.73
N ASP A 117 -12.26 14.68 -8.63
CA ASP A 117 -11.61 14.67 -7.33
C ASP A 117 -11.93 13.37 -6.56
N ALA A 118 -11.17 13.12 -5.50
CA ALA A 118 -11.35 11.97 -4.62
C ALA A 118 -11.93 12.35 -3.24
N VAL A 119 -12.54 13.52 -3.11
CA VAL A 119 -13.03 14.06 -1.83
C VAL A 119 -13.98 13.07 -1.15
N ASP A 120 -14.98 12.58 -1.86
CA ASP A 120 -15.98 11.67 -1.28
C ASP A 120 -15.37 10.35 -0.80
N ILE A 121 -14.28 9.88 -1.42
CA ILE A 121 -13.56 8.70 -0.93
C ILE A 121 -12.74 9.07 0.31
N LEU A 122 -11.98 10.17 0.26
CA LEU A 122 -11.14 10.62 1.38
C LEU A 122 -11.93 10.97 2.66
N GLU A 123 -13.17 11.44 2.51
CA GLU A 123 -14.10 11.68 3.60
C GLU A 123 -14.85 10.42 4.04
N GLY A 124 -14.69 9.30 3.34
CA GLY A 124 -15.36 8.03 3.62
C GLY A 124 -16.84 8.01 3.27
N LYS A 125 -17.31 8.93 2.41
CA LYS A 125 -18.71 8.99 1.95
C LYS A 125 -18.99 7.89 0.92
N SER A 126 -18.10 7.71 -0.06
CA SER A 126 -18.26 6.70 -1.13
C SER A 126 -17.96 5.27 -0.65
N TYR A 127 -16.95 5.12 0.21
CA TYR A 127 -16.60 3.82 0.80
C TYR A 127 -16.24 3.99 2.28
N ARG A 128 -17.11 3.49 3.16
CA ARG A 128 -16.92 3.63 4.61
C ARG A 128 -15.96 2.57 5.14
N LEU A 129 -14.95 3.05 5.87
CA LEU A 129 -14.04 2.25 6.71
C LEU A 129 -14.10 2.80 8.14
N GLN A 130 -13.73 1.99 9.14
CA GLN A 130 -13.63 2.48 10.52
C GLN A 130 -12.39 3.36 10.70
N PHE A 131 -11.32 3.07 9.95
CA PHE A 131 -10.17 3.97 9.82
C PHE A 131 -10.37 4.97 8.68
N PRO A 132 -9.83 6.19 8.81
CA PRO A 132 -9.91 7.21 7.77
C PRO A 132 -9.15 6.78 6.50
N TRP A 133 -9.67 7.22 5.36
CA TRP A 133 -8.92 7.24 4.11
C TRP A 133 -7.81 8.30 4.16
N ILE A 134 -6.66 7.94 3.59
CA ILE A 134 -5.48 8.81 3.51
C ILE A 134 -4.99 8.87 2.06
N GLY A 135 -4.95 10.07 1.50
CA GLY A 135 -4.32 10.36 0.22
C GLY A 135 -2.81 10.54 0.40
N VAL A 136 -2.02 10.00 -0.52
CA VAL A 136 -0.56 10.16 -0.57
C VAL A 136 -0.11 10.54 -1.98
N VAL A 137 0.95 11.34 -2.06
CA VAL A 137 1.61 11.71 -3.31
C VAL A 137 3.04 11.15 -3.27
N ASN A 138 3.29 10.16 -4.11
CA ASN A 138 4.57 9.48 -4.17
C ASN A 138 5.52 10.13 -5.18
N ARG A 139 6.79 9.73 -5.15
CA ARG A 139 7.76 10.10 -6.20
C ARG A 139 7.27 9.54 -7.54
N SER A 140 7.38 10.35 -8.60
CA SER A 140 7.17 9.87 -9.97
C SER A 140 8.35 9.00 -10.42
N GLN A 141 8.17 8.22 -11.49
CA GLN A 141 9.28 7.45 -12.07
C GLN A 141 10.45 8.35 -12.50
N ALA A 142 10.15 9.55 -13.00
CA ALA A 142 11.17 10.54 -13.36
C ALA A 142 11.94 11.04 -12.13
N ASP A 143 11.29 11.18 -10.98
CA ASP A 143 11.95 11.55 -9.73
C ASP A 143 12.86 10.44 -9.21
N ILE A 144 12.43 9.18 -9.34
CA ILE A 144 13.22 7.99 -8.98
C ILE A 144 14.49 7.94 -9.86
N ASN A 145 14.33 8.08 -11.18
CA ASN A 145 15.45 8.08 -12.12
C ASN A 145 16.45 9.23 -11.89
N LYS A 146 15.99 10.33 -11.28
CA LYS A 146 16.82 11.48 -10.87
C LYS A 146 17.31 11.39 -9.43
N SER A 147 17.03 10.29 -8.74
CA SER A 147 17.37 10.06 -7.33
C SER A 147 16.94 11.21 -6.41
N VAL A 148 15.74 11.75 -6.64
CA VAL A 148 15.18 12.82 -5.81
C VAL A 148 15.07 12.33 -4.36
N ASP A 149 15.64 13.13 -3.46
CA ASP A 149 15.67 12.85 -2.03
C ASP A 149 14.25 12.77 -1.43
N MET A 150 14.11 11.90 -0.43
CA MET A 150 12.85 11.68 0.28
C MET A 150 12.36 12.91 1.03
N ILE A 151 13.27 13.78 1.51
CA ILE A 151 12.87 15.04 2.17
C ILE A 151 12.22 15.97 1.15
N ALA A 152 12.79 16.07 -0.05
CA ALA A 152 12.22 16.86 -1.14
C ALA A 152 10.86 16.30 -1.60
N ALA A 153 10.71 14.98 -1.68
CA ALA A 153 9.45 14.33 -2.00
C ALA A 153 8.35 14.65 -0.97
N ARG A 154 8.65 14.51 0.33
CA ARG A 154 7.71 14.86 1.41
C ARG A 154 7.33 16.34 1.42
N ARG A 155 8.28 17.22 1.10
CA ARG A 155 7.99 18.66 0.97
C ARG A 155 6.99 18.92 -0.15
N ARG A 156 7.19 18.32 -1.33
CA ARG A 156 6.25 18.44 -2.47
C ARG A 156 4.87 17.88 -2.14
N GLU A 157 4.79 16.73 -1.45
CA GLU A 157 3.52 16.17 -1.00
C GLU A 157 2.76 17.14 -0.09
N ARG A 158 3.44 17.73 0.91
CA ARG A 158 2.83 18.74 1.78
C ARG A 158 2.37 19.97 1.00
N GLU A 159 3.19 20.46 0.08
CA GLU A 159 2.85 21.61 -0.78
C GLU A 159 1.62 21.31 -1.66
N TYR A 160 1.52 20.10 -2.22
CA TYR A 160 0.37 19.66 -3.00
C TYR A 160 -0.93 19.73 -2.18
N PHE A 161 -0.96 19.08 -1.01
CA PHE A 161 -2.16 19.08 -0.17
C PHE A 161 -2.48 20.48 0.40
N ALA A 162 -1.48 21.32 0.67
CA ALA A 162 -1.69 22.67 1.18
C ALA A 162 -2.20 23.67 0.12
N SER A 163 -1.87 23.45 -1.15
CA SER A 163 -2.21 24.34 -2.27
C SER A 163 -3.39 23.86 -3.11
N SER A 164 -3.75 22.57 -3.06
CA SER A 164 -4.91 22.01 -3.76
C SER A 164 -6.22 22.67 -3.31
N THR A 165 -7.02 23.12 -4.28
CA THR A 165 -8.35 23.69 -4.02
C THR A 165 -9.27 22.72 -3.30
N ASP A 166 -9.23 21.45 -3.70
CA ASP A 166 -10.17 20.42 -3.25
C ASP A 166 -9.70 19.70 -1.99
N TYR A 167 -8.38 19.68 -1.72
CA TYR A 167 -7.82 18.91 -0.60
C TYR A 167 -7.23 19.76 0.53
N LYS A 168 -7.15 21.09 0.39
CA LYS A 168 -6.53 21.98 1.40
C LYS A 168 -7.11 21.81 2.80
N TYR A 169 -8.44 21.68 2.93
CA TYR A 169 -9.07 21.50 4.22
C TYR A 169 -8.84 20.09 4.81
N LEU A 170 -8.46 19.12 3.99
CA LEU A 170 -8.07 17.76 4.42
C LEU A 170 -6.57 17.62 4.72
N SER A 171 -5.75 18.61 4.36
CA SER A 171 -4.28 18.54 4.42
C SER A 171 -3.70 18.06 5.75
N TYR A 172 -4.33 18.38 6.88
CA TYR A 172 -3.89 17.97 8.23
C TYR A 172 -3.93 16.44 8.46
N ARG A 173 -4.72 15.72 7.66
CA ARG A 173 -4.93 14.26 7.74
C ARG A 173 -4.55 13.51 6.46
N MET A 174 -3.72 14.13 5.62
CA MET A 174 -3.22 13.56 4.37
C MET A 174 -1.70 13.42 4.39
N GLY A 175 -1.19 12.64 3.44
CA GLY A 175 0.23 12.48 3.18
C GLY A 175 0.91 11.34 3.96
N SER A 176 2.09 10.96 3.46
CA SER A 176 2.92 9.87 3.97
C SER A 176 3.33 10.05 5.43
N GLU A 177 3.59 11.28 5.88
CA GLU A 177 3.91 11.57 7.28
C GLU A 177 2.70 11.34 8.21
N HIS A 178 1.50 11.69 7.77
CA HIS A 178 0.28 11.43 8.53
C HIS A 178 0.01 9.92 8.59
N LEU A 179 0.14 9.23 7.46
CA LEU A 179 0.02 7.77 7.39
C LEU A 179 0.99 7.07 8.35
N GLY A 180 2.27 7.46 8.37
CA GLY A 180 3.25 6.90 9.31
C GLY A 180 2.90 7.14 10.77
N LYS A 181 2.40 8.33 11.11
CA LYS A 181 1.90 8.66 12.47
C LYS A 181 0.63 7.90 12.84
N MET A 182 -0.23 7.62 11.87
CA MET A 182 -1.44 6.83 12.05
C MET A 182 -1.07 5.38 12.36
N LEU A 183 -0.21 4.77 11.52
CA LEU A 183 0.29 3.40 11.71
C LEU A 183 1.01 3.23 13.05
N SER A 184 1.69 4.26 13.54
CA SER A 184 2.34 4.22 14.87
C SER A 184 1.38 4.35 16.06
N LYS A 185 0.19 4.90 15.84
CA LYS A 185 -0.81 5.16 16.88
C LYS A 185 -1.97 4.18 16.89
N VAL A 186 -2.09 3.29 15.90
CA VAL A 186 -3.19 2.30 15.88
C VAL A 186 -3.14 1.53 17.21
N PRO A 187 -4.18 1.67 18.06
CA PRO A 187 -4.14 1.09 19.38
C PRO A 187 -4.17 -0.43 19.22
N PHE A 188 -3.04 -1.06 19.52
CA PHE A 188 -2.85 -2.50 19.71
C PHE A 188 -3.69 -3.06 20.88
N GLY A 189 -4.81 -2.44 21.23
CA GLY A 189 -5.65 -2.74 22.39
C GLY A 189 -6.83 -3.68 22.11
N LYS A 190 -7.17 -3.91 20.83
CA LYS A 190 -8.08 -5.00 20.40
C LYS A 190 -7.33 -6.21 19.83
N VAL A 191 -6.08 -5.99 19.42
CA VAL A 191 -5.10 -6.98 18.99
C VAL A 191 -4.41 -7.48 20.25
N VAL A 192 -4.39 -8.78 20.50
CA VAL A 192 -3.70 -9.35 21.66
C VAL A 192 -2.27 -8.82 21.68
N ARG A 193 -1.78 -8.37 22.85
CA ARG A 193 -0.40 -7.90 23.13
C ARG A 193 0.64 -8.96 22.75
N SER A 194 0.80 -9.21 21.47
CA SER A 194 1.83 -10.04 20.89
C SER A 194 2.84 -9.11 20.25
N PRO A 195 4.15 -9.28 20.51
CA PRO A 195 5.23 -8.42 19.97
C PRO A 195 5.43 -8.56 18.45
N SER A 196 4.40 -8.97 17.72
CA SER A 196 4.44 -9.32 16.29
C SER A 196 3.14 -8.89 15.62
N CYS A 197 2.79 -7.60 15.73
CA CYS A 197 1.71 -7.05 14.92
C CYS A 197 2.19 -7.00 13.46
N MET A 198 1.52 -7.75 12.58
CA MET A 198 1.86 -7.78 11.16
C MET A 198 0.99 -6.74 10.45
N ILE A 199 1.61 -5.79 9.77
CA ILE A 199 0.92 -4.99 8.77
C ILE A 199 1.02 -5.76 7.46
N ALA A 200 -0.11 -6.26 6.98
CA ALA A 200 -0.20 -6.84 5.66
C ALA A 200 -0.64 -5.74 4.68
N ILE A 201 0.22 -5.43 3.71
CA ILE A 201 -0.14 -4.50 2.65
C ILE A 201 -0.65 -5.32 1.48
N ALA A 202 -1.92 -5.12 1.14
CA ALA A 202 -2.46 -5.60 -0.13
C ALA A 202 -2.36 -4.46 -1.14
N VAL A 203 -1.30 -4.47 -1.96
CA VAL A 203 -1.20 -3.55 -3.10
C VAL A 203 -1.73 -4.25 -4.34
N ALA A 204 -2.93 -3.90 -4.77
CA ALA A 204 -3.41 -4.28 -6.09
C ALA A 204 -2.88 -3.27 -7.11
N GLN A 205 -1.69 -3.52 -7.68
CA GLN A 205 -1.26 -2.76 -8.85
C GLN A 205 -1.66 -3.51 -10.12
N PRO A 206 -2.39 -2.88 -11.06
CA PRO A 206 -2.48 -3.40 -12.40
C PRO A 206 -1.10 -3.31 -13.06
N GLN A 207 -0.65 -4.44 -13.59
CA GLN A 207 0.60 -4.63 -14.30
C GLN A 207 0.73 -3.68 -15.48
N HIS A 208 1.42 -2.55 -15.32
CA HIS A 208 2.17 -1.90 -16.39
C HIS A 208 3.40 -1.23 -15.77
N GLY A 209 4.54 -1.95 -15.82
CA GLY A 209 5.86 -1.34 -15.78
C GLY A 209 6.34 -0.74 -14.46
N ILE A 210 5.88 -1.23 -13.31
CA ILE A 210 6.54 -0.90 -12.03
C ILE A 210 7.66 -1.92 -11.85
N GLN A 211 8.79 -1.59 -12.46
CA GLN A 211 10.08 -2.02 -11.95
C GLN A 211 10.12 -1.50 -10.51
N VAL A 212 10.08 -2.40 -9.53
CA VAL A 212 10.38 -2.06 -8.14
C VAL A 212 11.88 -1.76 -8.12
N CYS A 213 12.25 -0.58 -8.60
CA CYS A 213 13.58 -0.01 -8.42
C CYS A 213 13.61 0.59 -7.01
N GLY A 214 14.57 0.16 -6.20
CA GLY A 214 14.95 0.89 -5.00
C GLY A 214 15.72 2.15 -5.34
#